data_AF-A0A820QJV4-F1
#
_entry.id   AF-A0A820QJV4-F1
#
_cell.length_a   1.000
_cell.length_b   1.000
_cell.length_c   1.000
_cell.angle_alpha   90.00
_cell.angle_beta   90.00
_cell.angle_gamma   90.00
#
_symmetry.space_group_name_H-M   'P 1'
#
loop_
_entity.id
_entity.type
_entity.pdbx_description
1 polymer ?
#
loop_
_entity_poly.entity_id
_entity_poly.type
_entity_poly.pdbx_seq_one_letter_code
_entity_poly.pdbx_strand_id
1 'polypeptide(L)'
;RSISLVGENERHLLKDILKTCKVPAKMRIIPQEIVQIFRNKLEELEPDIEEILKMEYGEKMLQTCETQIDKAEKRLKDSKTDTSNAKREWFQNRNERIAEQDKLRLDPHSNKKKKVSKEEREQIQKMKSTPKTADDRVKFEMQKVARFQTRQTNGSSSKRPRDSSSFETDLTIDKPQWRPKSTPPAASAPTKKSKR
;
A
#
# COMPACT_ATOMS: atom_id res chain seq x y z
N ARG A 1 19.65 -8.78 -32.38
CA ARG A 1 19.19 -10.05 -32.99
C ARG A 1 19.12 -11.08 -31.87
N SER A 2 17.93 -11.52 -31.47
CA SER A 2 17.75 -12.56 -30.43
C SER A 2 17.93 -13.96 -31.02
N ILE A 3 18.26 -14.94 -30.18
CA ILE A 3 18.44 -16.36 -30.53
C ILE A 3 17.66 -17.19 -29.49
N SER A 4 16.92 -18.19 -29.95
CA SER A 4 16.21 -19.15 -29.10
C SER A 4 16.73 -20.55 -29.39
N LEU A 5 17.10 -21.30 -28.34
CA LEU A 5 17.48 -22.71 -28.41
C LEU A 5 16.22 -23.55 -28.16
N VAL A 6 15.96 -24.55 -29.00
CA VAL A 6 14.74 -25.37 -28.92
C VAL A 6 15.15 -26.85 -28.93
N GLY A 7 14.60 -27.61 -27.99
CA GLY A 7 14.76 -29.07 -27.92
C GLY A 7 13.75 -29.83 -28.79
N GLU A 8 13.84 -31.17 -28.81
CA GLU A 8 12.94 -32.01 -29.62
C GLU A 8 11.47 -31.90 -29.19
N ASN A 9 11.22 -31.83 -27.88
CA ASN A 9 9.88 -31.76 -27.29
C ASN A 9 9.09 -30.51 -27.72
N GLU A 10 9.79 -29.41 -27.95
CA GLU A 10 9.21 -28.08 -28.23
C GLU A 10 9.10 -27.78 -29.74
N ARG A 11 9.32 -28.79 -30.60
CA ARG A 11 9.27 -28.60 -32.06
C ARG A 11 7.92 -28.12 -32.58
N HIS A 12 6.84 -28.45 -31.88
CA HIS A 12 5.50 -27.94 -32.18
C HIS A 12 5.42 -26.43 -31.95
N LEU A 13 5.94 -25.93 -30.82
CA LEU A 13 6.03 -24.51 -30.48
C LEU A 13 6.87 -23.76 -31.52
N LEU A 14 8.01 -24.32 -31.94
CA LEU A 14 8.84 -23.73 -32.99
C LEU A 14 8.07 -23.58 -34.30
N LYS A 15 7.30 -24.59 -34.71
CA LYS A 15 6.47 -24.50 -35.94
C LYS A 15 5.47 -23.36 -35.83
N ASP A 16 4.83 -23.17 -34.68
CA ASP A 16 3.83 -22.12 -34.51
C ASP A 16 4.46 -20.73 -34.43
N ILE A 17 5.63 -20.59 -33.80
CA ILE A 17 6.43 -19.35 -33.82
C ILE A 17 6.84 -18.99 -35.26
N LEU A 18 7.26 -19.97 -36.06
CA LEU A 18 7.64 -19.73 -37.45
C LEU A 18 6.45 -19.31 -38.33
N LYS A 19 5.25 -19.88 -38.09
CA LYS A 19 4.02 -19.48 -38.79
C LYS A 19 3.59 -18.04 -38.44
N THR A 20 3.78 -17.64 -37.19
CA THR A 20 3.37 -16.30 -36.68
C THR A 20 4.41 -15.22 -36.95
N CYS A 21 5.67 -15.59 -37.21
CA CYS A 21 6.75 -14.65 -37.44
C CYS A 21 6.59 -13.88 -38.76
N LYS A 22 6.61 -12.54 -38.68
CA LYS A 22 6.58 -11.66 -39.86
C LYS A 22 7.89 -11.67 -40.67
N VAL A 23 9.00 -12.03 -40.02
CA VAL A 23 10.35 -12.04 -40.62
C VAL A 23 10.85 -13.49 -40.66
N PRO A 24 11.39 -13.99 -41.78
CA PRO A 24 11.89 -15.36 -41.87
C PRO A 24 13.05 -15.58 -40.90
N ALA A 25 12.89 -16.56 -40.01
CA ALA A 25 13.92 -16.92 -39.03
C ALA A 25 14.95 -17.89 -39.63
N LYS A 26 16.23 -17.66 -39.34
CA LYS A 26 17.31 -18.57 -39.74
C LYS A 26 17.38 -19.73 -38.74
N MET A 27 17.15 -20.94 -39.23
CA MET A 27 17.23 -22.17 -38.44
C MET A 27 18.59 -22.85 -38.64
N ARG A 28 19.27 -23.18 -37.54
CA ARG A 28 20.55 -23.89 -37.52
C ARG A 28 20.45 -25.03 -36.53
N ILE A 29 20.99 -26.19 -36.92
CA ILE A 29 20.99 -27.40 -36.09
C ILE A 29 22.31 -27.40 -35.30
N ILE A 30 22.21 -27.56 -33.98
CA ILE A 30 23.39 -27.66 -33.11
C ILE A 30 23.70 -29.16 -32.91
N PRO A 31 24.93 -29.62 -33.16
CA PRO A 31 25.36 -30.98 -32.87
C PRO A 31 25.23 -31.32 -31.38
N GLN A 32 24.81 -32.55 -31.07
CA GLN A 32 24.63 -33.01 -29.69
C GLN A 32 25.96 -33.06 -28.91
N GLU A 33 27.08 -33.34 -29.58
CA GLU A 33 28.41 -33.36 -28.99
C GLU A 33 28.76 -32.03 -28.30
N ILE A 34 28.42 -30.91 -28.94
CA ILE A 34 28.66 -29.57 -28.39
C ILE A 34 27.83 -29.35 -27.13
N VAL A 35 26.57 -29.81 -27.13
CA VAL A 35 25.69 -29.73 -25.97
C VAL A 35 26.27 -30.53 -24.80
N GLN A 36 26.81 -31.72 -25.07
CA GLN A 36 27.45 -32.55 -24.04
C GLN A 36 28.70 -31.88 -23.44
N ILE A 37 29.54 -31.25 -24.26
CA ILE A 37 30.71 -30.50 -23.77
C ILE A 37 30.28 -29.41 -22.77
N PHE A 38 29.22 -28.67 -23.07
CA PHE A 38 28.74 -27.62 -22.17
C PHE A 38 28.04 -28.17 -20.93
N ARG A 39 27.39 -29.34 -21.00
CA ARG A 39 26.86 -30.03 -19.81
C ARG A 39 27.98 -30.42 -18.86
N ASN A 40 29.04 -31.04 -19.37
CA ASN A 40 30.18 -31.43 -18.54
C ASN A 40 30.82 -30.22 -17.86
N LYS A 41 30.93 -29.08 -18.57
CA LYS A 41 31.42 -27.82 -17.98
C LYS A 41 30.50 -27.27 -16.89
N LEU A 42 29.19 -27.44 -17.01
CA LEU A 42 28.25 -27.03 -15.96
C LEU A 42 28.38 -27.93 -14.73
N GLU A 43 28.49 -29.24 -14.93
CA GLU A 43 28.72 -30.21 -13.85
C GLU A 43 30.05 -29.95 -13.12
N GLU A 44 31.09 -29.53 -13.84
CA GLU A 44 32.38 -29.13 -13.26
C GLU A 44 32.27 -27.85 -12.41
N LEU A 45 31.45 -26.87 -12.83
CA LEU A 45 31.30 -25.59 -12.15
C LEU A 45 30.28 -25.58 -11.00
N GLU A 46 29.35 -26.53 -10.99
CA GLU A 46 28.32 -26.67 -9.95
C GLU A 46 28.88 -26.71 -8.52
N PRO A 47 29.90 -27.52 -8.18
CA PRO A 47 30.46 -27.55 -6.82
C PRO A 47 31.06 -26.21 -6.39
N ASP A 48 31.75 -25.51 -7.29
CA ASP A 48 32.37 -24.21 -7.01
C ASP A 48 31.30 -23.15 -6.69
N ILE A 49 30.21 -23.15 -7.45
CA ILE A 49 29.08 -22.25 -7.22
C ILE A 49 28.43 -22.54 -5.87
N GLU A 50 28.24 -23.81 -5.51
CA GLU A 50 27.72 -24.19 -4.20
C GLU A 50 28.62 -23.72 -3.06
N GLU A 51 29.94 -23.83 -3.23
CA GLU A 51 30.91 -23.37 -2.24
C GLU A 51 30.82 -21.85 -2.05
N ILE A 52 30.78 -21.09 -3.14
CA ILE A 52 30.62 -19.63 -3.11
C ILE A 52 29.33 -19.26 -2.37
N LEU A 53 28.20 -19.90 -2.68
CA LEU A 53 26.93 -19.62 -2.01
C LEU A 53 26.97 -19.90 -0.49
N LYS A 54 27.67 -20.98 -0.07
CA LYS A 54 27.87 -21.29 1.35
C LYS A 54 28.75 -20.24 2.03
N MET A 55 29.84 -19.82 1.38
CA MET A 55 30.73 -18.76 1.88
C MET A 55 30.01 -17.41 1.99
N GLU A 56 29.28 -16.99 0.96
CA GLU A 56 28.50 -15.75 0.96
C GLU A 56 27.44 -15.74 2.07
N TYR A 57 26.76 -16.87 2.27
CA TYR A 57 25.82 -17.02 3.37
C TYR A 57 26.51 -16.88 4.74
N GLY A 58 27.67 -17.51 4.91
CA GLY A 58 28.49 -17.40 6.12
C GLY A 58 28.92 -15.97 6.40
N GLU A 59 29.45 -15.27 5.40
CA GLU A 59 29.86 -13.87 5.51
C GLU A 59 28.68 -12.97 5.88
N LYS A 60 27.53 -13.15 5.23
CA LYS A 60 26.30 -12.40 5.55
C LYS A 60 25.88 -12.61 7.01
N MET A 61 25.95 -13.84 7.52
CA MET A 61 25.63 -14.13 8.92
C MET A 61 26.61 -13.43 9.86
N LEU A 62 27.92 -13.48 9.58
CA LEU A 62 28.94 -12.77 10.37
C LEU A 62 28.69 -11.25 10.39
N GLN A 63 28.45 -10.63 9.24
CA GLN A 63 28.10 -9.21 9.16
C GLN A 63 26.86 -8.88 10.00
N THR A 64 25.83 -9.74 9.98
CA THR A 64 24.64 -9.51 10.81
C THR A 64 24.96 -9.59 12.29
N CYS A 65 25.79 -10.55 12.73
CA CYS A 65 26.24 -10.68 14.11
C CYS A 65 27.08 -9.46 14.54
N GLU A 66 28.05 -9.04 13.73
CA GLU A 66 28.87 -7.84 13.96
C GLU A 66 28.00 -6.61 14.13
N THR A 67 27.05 -6.36 13.21
CA THR A 67 26.17 -5.20 13.32
C THR A 67 25.27 -5.24 14.56
N GLN A 68 24.92 -6.43 15.06
CA GLN A 68 24.17 -6.59 16.30
C GLN A 68 25.04 -6.31 17.51
N ILE A 69 26.28 -6.79 17.51
CA ILE A 69 27.29 -6.51 18.55
C ILE A 69 27.57 -5.00 18.60
N ASP A 70 27.84 -4.35 17.47
CA ASP A 70 28.08 -2.91 17.40
C ASP A 70 26.90 -2.10 17.95
N LYS A 71 25.67 -2.49 17.62
CA LYS A 71 24.46 -1.85 18.16
C LYS A 71 24.34 -2.06 19.67
N ALA A 72 24.64 -3.26 20.16
CA ALA A 72 24.61 -3.57 21.58
C ALA A 72 25.69 -2.77 22.34
N GLU A 73 26.91 -2.72 21.81
CA GLU A 73 28.00 -1.93 22.35
C GLU A 73 27.67 -0.44 22.38
N LYS A 74 27.13 0.10 21.28
CA LYS A 74 26.73 1.50 21.21
C LYS A 74 25.65 1.81 22.25
N ARG A 75 24.63 0.96 22.38
CA ARG A 75 23.60 1.12 23.41
C ARG A 75 24.18 1.08 24.82
N LEU A 76 25.16 0.20 25.08
CA LEU A 76 25.82 0.11 26.38
C LEU A 76 26.68 1.34 26.67
N LYS A 77 27.43 1.85 25.67
CA LYS A 77 28.24 3.08 25.78
C LYS A 77 27.33 4.30 25.99
N ASP A 78 26.28 4.44 25.19
CA ASP A 78 25.31 5.53 25.28
C ASP A 78 24.59 5.53 26.65
N SER A 79 24.25 4.34 27.20
CA SER A 79 23.65 4.21 28.54
C SER A 79 24.58 4.59 29.70
N LYS A 80 25.89 4.57 29.48
CA LYS A 80 26.90 5.01 30.46
C LYS A 80 27.23 6.51 30.31
N THR A 81 26.88 7.12 29.18
CA THR A 81 27.14 8.52 28.86
C THR A 81 25.82 9.25 28.59
N ASP A 82 24.90 9.18 29.56
CA ASP A 82 23.57 9.84 29.54
C ASP A 82 23.64 11.38 29.41
N THR A 83 24.85 11.97 29.38
CA THR A 83 25.06 13.41 29.21
C THR A 83 25.13 13.89 27.75
N SER A 84 25.16 13.01 26.75
CA SER A 84 25.41 13.42 25.34
C SER A 84 24.24 13.25 24.36
N ASN A 85 23.08 12.78 24.81
CA ASN A 85 21.83 12.87 24.04
C ASN A 85 21.27 14.30 24.12
N ALA A 86 22.06 15.29 23.67
CA ALA A 86 21.53 16.59 23.27
C ALA A 86 20.66 16.34 22.03
N LYS A 87 19.41 15.94 22.32
CA LYS A 87 18.30 15.80 21.41
C LYS A 87 18.37 16.97 20.44
N ARG A 88 18.69 16.71 19.16
CA ARG A 88 18.89 17.74 18.12
C ARG A 88 17.79 18.80 18.23
N GLU A 89 18.10 19.92 18.88
CA GLU A 89 17.07 20.86 19.34
C GLU A 89 16.37 21.54 18.16
N TRP A 90 17.09 21.65 17.04
CA TRP A 90 16.61 22.31 15.83
C TRP A 90 15.76 21.42 14.92
N PHE A 91 15.63 20.10 15.20
CA PHE A 91 14.79 19.21 14.43
C PHE A 91 13.53 18.82 15.22
N GLN A 92 12.38 19.25 14.72
CA GLN A 92 11.08 18.86 15.25
C GLN A 92 10.96 17.32 15.29
N ASN A 93 10.67 16.77 16.47
CA ASN A 93 10.51 15.33 16.64
C ASN A 93 9.28 14.83 15.89
N ARG A 94 9.24 13.52 15.56
CA ARG A 94 8.06 12.92 14.93
C ARG A 94 6.78 13.19 15.73
N ASN A 95 6.88 13.12 17.06
CA ASN A 95 5.76 13.38 17.96
C ASN A 95 5.37 14.87 17.97
N GLU A 96 6.35 15.77 17.95
CA GLU A 96 6.11 17.22 17.86
C GLU A 96 5.48 17.60 16.52
N ARG A 97 5.91 16.98 15.41
CA ARG A 97 5.32 17.16 14.07
C ARG A 97 3.88 16.68 14.01
N ILE A 98 3.58 15.53 14.62
CA ILE A 98 2.21 15.01 14.69
C ILE A 98 1.35 15.93 15.56
N ALA A 99 1.86 16.37 16.71
CA ALA A 99 1.16 17.29 17.60
C ALA A 99 0.92 18.66 16.95
N GLU A 100 1.87 19.18 16.19
CA GLU A 100 1.71 20.44 15.46
C GLU A 100 0.74 20.29 14.30
N GLN A 101 0.80 19.18 13.54
CA GLN A 101 -0.24 18.86 12.55
C GLN A 101 -1.63 18.78 13.16
N ASP A 102 -1.77 18.15 14.33
CA ASP A 102 -3.05 18.07 15.02
C ASP A 102 -3.52 19.43 15.54
N LYS A 103 -2.60 20.29 16.00
CA LYS A 103 -2.91 21.68 16.39
C LYS A 103 -3.33 22.56 15.20
N LEU A 104 -2.73 22.39 14.02
CA LEU A 104 -3.08 23.14 12.81
C LEU A 104 -4.33 22.62 12.08
N ARG A 105 -4.91 21.48 12.50
CA ARG A 105 -6.14 20.94 11.88
C ARG A 105 -7.38 21.72 12.32
N LEU A 106 -8.15 22.18 11.34
CA LEU A 106 -9.40 22.93 11.54
C LEU A 106 -10.59 22.06 12.00
N ASP A 107 -10.54 20.74 11.77
CA ASP A 107 -11.62 19.79 12.07
C ASP A 107 -11.21 18.79 13.18
N PRO A 108 -11.88 18.79 14.36
CA PRO A 108 -11.61 17.85 15.45
C PRO A 108 -11.86 16.37 15.10
N HIS A 109 -12.49 16.06 13.95
CA HIS A 109 -12.93 14.73 13.57
C HIS A 109 -12.18 14.08 12.41
N SER A 110 -11.14 14.73 11.87
CA SER A 110 -10.38 14.20 10.72
C SER A 110 -9.50 12.98 11.06
N ASN A 111 -9.26 12.69 12.35
CA ASN A 111 -8.39 11.61 12.79
C ASN A 111 -9.05 10.23 12.84
N LYS A 112 -10.35 10.13 12.59
CA LYS A 112 -10.86 8.86 12.09
C LYS A 112 -10.30 8.76 10.68
N LYS A 113 -9.33 7.86 10.50
CA LYS A 113 -9.15 7.17 9.22
C LYS A 113 -10.52 6.57 8.90
N LYS A 114 -11.43 7.36 8.31
CA LYS A 114 -12.59 6.83 7.63
C LYS A 114 -11.98 5.78 6.72
N LYS A 115 -12.45 4.54 6.81
CA LYS A 115 -12.20 3.57 5.75
C LYS A 115 -12.90 4.16 4.53
N VAL A 116 -12.22 5.07 3.85
CA VAL A 116 -12.67 5.70 2.62
C VAL A 116 -12.83 4.56 1.63
N SER A 117 -14.02 4.39 1.07
CA SER A 117 -14.22 3.33 0.07
C SER A 117 -13.25 3.56 -1.09
N LYS A 118 -12.92 2.50 -1.82
CA LYS A 118 -12.01 2.59 -2.97
C LYS A 118 -12.51 3.66 -3.97
N GLU A 119 -13.82 3.74 -4.16
CA GLU A 119 -14.51 4.73 -5.01
C GLU A 119 -14.35 6.17 -4.51
N GLU A 120 -14.53 6.41 -3.21
CA GLU A 120 -14.38 7.75 -2.62
C GLU A 120 -12.91 8.21 -2.69
N ARG A 121 -11.95 7.27 -2.61
CA ARG A 121 -10.52 7.55 -2.76
C ARG A 121 -10.13 7.90 -4.21
N GLU A 122 -10.72 7.19 -5.19
CA GLU A 122 -10.54 7.47 -6.62
C GLU A 122 -11.18 8.81 -7.02
N GLN A 123 -12.34 9.17 -6.45
CA GLN A 123 -12.96 10.48 -6.65
C GLN A 123 -12.12 11.62 -6.06
N ILE A 124 -11.58 11.44 -4.85
CA ILE A 124 -10.66 12.42 -4.23
C ILE A 124 -9.38 12.57 -5.05
N GLN A 125 -8.84 11.48 -5.61
CA GLN A 125 -7.68 11.54 -6.50
C GLN A 125 -8.00 12.26 -7.81
N LYS A 126 -9.15 11.98 -8.44
CA LYS A 126 -9.61 12.68 -9.65
C LYS A 126 -9.80 14.18 -9.41
N MET A 127 -10.40 14.58 -8.29
CA MET A 127 -10.55 15.99 -7.91
C MET A 127 -9.22 16.70 -7.56
N LYS A 128 -8.19 15.94 -7.20
CA LYS A 128 -6.84 16.47 -6.96
C LYS A 128 -5.98 16.50 -8.23
N SER A 129 -6.22 15.60 -9.18
CA SER A 129 -5.48 15.49 -10.44
C SER A 129 -6.05 16.34 -11.57
N THR A 130 -7.30 16.80 -11.47
CA THR A 130 -7.84 17.76 -12.44
C THR A 130 -7.13 19.11 -12.26
N PRO A 131 -6.54 19.68 -13.33
CA PRO A 131 -5.92 20.99 -13.25
C PRO A 131 -7.01 22.02 -12.93
N LYS A 132 -6.94 22.61 -11.73
CA LYS A 132 -7.86 23.68 -11.35
C LYS A 132 -7.58 24.89 -12.23
N THR A 133 -8.55 25.27 -13.05
CA THR A 133 -8.58 26.53 -13.81
C THR A 133 -8.36 27.70 -12.85
N ALA A 134 -7.81 28.80 -13.34
CA ALA A 134 -7.56 29.99 -12.52
C ALA A 134 -8.83 30.42 -11.75
N ASP A 135 -9.99 30.38 -12.41
CA ASP A 135 -11.29 30.71 -11.82
C ASP A 135 -11.70 29.79 -10.66
N ASP A 136 -11.37 28.50 -10.72
CA ASP A 136 -11.70 27.55 -9.65
C ASP A 136 -10.84 27.77 -8.41
N ARG A 137 -9.60 28.25 -8.59
CA ARG A 137 -8.73 28.63 -7.47
C ARG A 137 -9.24 29.91 -6.81
N VAL A 138 -9.64 30.90 -7.62
CA VAL A 138 -10.23 32.15 -7.13
C VAL A 138 -11.52 31.88 -6.36
N LYS A 139 -12.42 31.04 -6.89
CA LYS A 139 -13.64 30.63 -6.20
C LYS A 139 -13.35 29.92 -4.88
N PHE A 140 -12.32 29.07 -4.83
CA PHE A 140 -11.92 28.39 -3.61
C PHE A 140 -11.39 29.35 -2.53
N GLU A 141 -10.53 30.30 -2.91
CA GLU A 141 -10.04 31.34 -1.99
C GLU A 141 -11.18 32.27 -1.54
N MET A 142 -12.08 32.67 -2.44
CA MET A 142 -13.30 33.40 -2.06
C MET A 142 -14.16 32.60 -1.08
N GLN A 143 -14.37 31.31 -1.31
CA GLN A 143 -15.15 30.45 -0.42
C GLN A 143 -14.49 30.32 0.96
N LYS A 144 -13.15 30.26 0.99
CA LYS A 144 -12.38 30.19 2.24
C LYS A 144 -12.49 31.48 3.04
N VAL A 145 -12.39 32.64 2.38
CA VAL A 145 -12.59 33.97 2.99
C VAL A 145 -14.03 34.12 3.47
N ALA A 146 -15.02 33.72 2.66
CA ALA A 146 -16.43 33.76 3.04
C ALA A 146 -16.72 32.90 4.27
N ARG A 147 -16.21 31.67 4.32
CA ARG A 147 -16.34 30.79 5.50
C ARG A 147 -15.70 31.40 6.75
N PHE A 148 -14.55 32.05 6.60
CA PHE A 148 -13.88 32.75 7.69
C PHE A 148 -14.71 33.94 8.18
N GLN A 149 -15.26 34.76 7.27
CA GLN A 149 -16.17 35.86 7.60
C GLN A 149 -17.46 35.37 8.26
N THR A 150 -18.12 34.34 7.72
CA THR A 150 -19.30 33.73 8.34
C THR A 150 -19.02 33.25 9.75
N ARG A 151 -17.80 32.78 10.04
CA ARG A 151 -17.39 32.32 11.38
C ARG A 151 -17.06 33.48 12.33
N GLN A 152 -16.54 34.58 11.80
CA GLN A 152 -16.34 35.83 12.53
C GLN A 152 -17.68 36.47 12.91
N THR A 153 -18.64 36.49 11.99
CA THR A 153 -19.98 37.08 12.20
C THR A 153 -20.90 36.18 13.01
N ASN A 154 -20.85 34.86 12.79
CA ASN A 154 -21.66 33.88 13.53
C ASN A 154 -20.93 33.38 14.78
N GLY A 155 -19.82 34.01 15.17
CA GLY A 155 -19.07 33.76 16.39
C GLY A 155 -19.74 34.28 17.67
N SER A 156 -20.92 34.90 17.59
CA SER A 156 -21.63 35.40 18.78
C SER A 156 -23.16 35.40 18.72
N SER A 157 -23.81 34.88 17.67
CA SER A 157 -25.28 34.89 17.58
C SER A 157 -25.87 33.56 17.12
N SER A 158 -26.90 33.17 17.86
CA SER A 158 -27.65 31.92 17.82
C SER A 158 -28.57 31.79 16.59
N LYS A 159 -28.96 30.53 16.29
CA LYS A 159 -30.06 30.04 15.43
C LYS A 159 -29.78 29.88 13.93
N ARG A 160 -29.87 28.62 13.49
CA ARG A 160 -30.04 28.21 12.09
C ARG A 160 -31.42 28.73 11.61
N PRO A 161 -31.54 29.38 10.45
CA PRO A 161 -32.84 29.64 9.87
C PRO A 161 -33.43 28.30 9.38
N ARG A 162 -34.68 28.06 9.76
CA ARG A 162 -35.51 26.95 9.31
C ARG A 162 -36.01 27.36 7.92
N ASP A 163 -35.48 26.75 6.87
CA ASP A 163 -35.92 27.01 5.51
C ASP A 163 -37.34 26.46 5.33
N SER A 164 -38.25 27.33 4.89
CA SER A 164 -39.66 27.09 4.61
C SER A 164 -39.94 27.59 3.20
N SER A 165 -39.95 26.67 2.23
CA SER A 165 -40.46 26.86 0.87
C SER A 165 -40.37 25.52 0.12
N SER A 166 -41.45 24.72 0.12
CA SER A 166 -42.38 24.60 -1.00
C SER A 166 -41.92 23.61 -2.09
N PHE A 167 -42.31 22.34 -1.92
CA PHE A 167 -42.71 21.49 -3.04
C PHE A 167 -43.82 20.56 -2.53
N GLU A 168 -45.07 20.93 -2.80
CA GLU A 168 -46.20 20.01 -2.79
C GLU A 168 -45.98 18.96 -3.88
N THR A 169 -45.96 17.68 -3.52
CA THR A 169 -46.95 16.70 -3.98
C THR A 169 -46.79 15.38 -3.26
N ASP A 170 -47.95 14.82 -2.98
CA ASP A 170 -48.30 13.41 -2.76
C ASP A 170 -48.35 12.81 -1.35
N LEU A 171 -49.61 12.47 -1.05
CA LEU A 171 -50.12 11.78 0.12
C LEU A 171 -49.73 10.31 0.03
N THR A 172 -48.93 9.82 0.98
CA THR A 172 -49.11 8.46 1.51
C THR A 172 -48.55 8.39 2.91
N ILE A 173 -49.46 8.26 3.87
CA ILE A 173 -49.18 8.07 5.29
C ILE A 173 -48.72 6.63 5.46
N ASP A 174 -47.44 6.40 5.75
CA ASP A 174 -46.98 5.16 6.36
C ASP A 174 -46.04 5.46 7.54
N LYS A 175 -46.57 5.19 8.75
CA LYS A 175 -45.85 5.33 10.01
C LYS A 175 -44.77 4.24 10.10
N PRO A 176 -43.50 4.54 10.39
CA PRO A 176 -42.54 3.48 10.67
C PRO A 176 -42.79 2.87 12.06
N GLN A 177 -43.31 1.65 12.05
CA GLN A 177 -43.42 0.77 13.21
C GLN A 177 -42.05 0.46 13.82
N TRP A 178 -41.94 0.66 15.13
CA TRP A 178 -40.76 0.33 15.92
C TRP A 178 -40.58 -1.20 15.97
N ARG A 179 -39.48 -1.73 15.42
CA ARG A 179 -39.16 -3.17 15.49
C ARG A 179 -38.23 -3.45 16.68
N PRO A 180 -38.60 -4.31 17.63
CA PRO A 180 -37.68 -4.70 18.71
C PRO A 180 -36.52 -5.55 18.16
N LYS A 181 -35.33 -5.38 18.75
CA LYS A 181 -34.10 -6.10 18.41
C LYS A 181 -34.29 -7.60 18.61
N SER A 182 -33.98 -8.39 17.59
CA SER A 182 -33.97 -9.86 17.66
C SER A 182 -32.92 -10.34 18.67
N THR A 183 -33.35 -11.21 19.58
CA THR A 183 -32.48 -12.03 20.44
C THR A 183 -31.59 -12.95 19.60
N PRO A 184 -30.34 -13.20 20.00
CA PRO A 184 -29.46 -14.14 19.30
C PRO A 184 -29.95 -15.60 19.50
N PRO A 185 -29.84 -16.48 18.48
CA PRO A 185 -30.28 -17.86 18.57
C PRO A 185 -29.40 -18.69 19.52
N ALA A 186 -30.05 -19.57 20.28
CA ALA A 186 -29.47 -20.46 21.27
C ALA A 186 -28.45 -21.43 20.64
N ALA A 187 -27.35 -21.66 21.37
CA ALA A 187 -26.29 -22.60 21.02
C ALA A 187 -26.83 -24.02 20.84
N SER A 188 -26.60 -24.61 19.66
CA SER A 188 -26.89 -26.01 19.36
C SER A 188 -25.93 -26.94 20.12
N ALA A 189 -26.48 -27.87 20.88
CA ALA A 189 -25.75 -28.92 21.61
C ALA A 189 -25.01 -29.90 20.68
N PRO A 190 -23.88 -30.50 21.11
CA PRO A 190 -23.10 -31.43 20.30
C PRO A 190 -23.72 -32.83 20.23
N THR A 191 -23.89 -33.35 19.01
CA THR A 191 -24.32 -34.73 18.75
C THR A 191 -23.15 -35.70 18.88
N LYS A 192 -23.29 -36.68 19.78
CA LYS A 192 -22.39 -37.83 19.90
C LYS A 192 -22.55 -38.73 18.67
N LYS A 193 -21.52 -38.86 17.84
CA LYS A 193 -21.42 -39.94 16.85
C LYS A 193 -20.83 -41.18 17.52
N SER A 194 -21.62 -42.25 17.60
CA SER A 194 -21.13 -43.60 17.91
C SER A 194 -20.33 -44.13 16.72
N LYS A 195 -19.23 -44.82 17.02
CA LYS A 195 -18.37 -45.50 16.06
C LYS A 195 -18.65 -47.00 16.21
N ARG A 196 -19.14 -47.62 15.14
CA ARG A 196 -19.03 -49.07 14.92
C ARG A 196 -17.80 -49.31 14.06
#